data_AF-A0A4Y2RCW5-F1
#
_entry.id   AF-A0A4Y2RCW5-F1
#
_cell.length_a   1.000
_cell.length_b   1.000
_cell.length_c   1.000
_cell.angle_alpha   90.00
_cell.angle_beta   90.00
_cell.angle_gamma   90.00
#
_symmetry.space_group_name_H-M   'P 1'
#
loop_
_entity.id
_entity.type
_entity.pdbx_description
1 polymer ?
#
loop_
_entity_poly.entity_id
_entity_poly.type
_entity_poly.pdbx_seq_one_letter_code
_entity_poly.pdbx_strand_id
1 'polypeptide(L)'
;MNVYRVRFAPWIPFVDPILGEDNKFHLGGVAKDVYEGMKVFMDFNYDAVPQSDNIYGAKVNGTWNGMIGSMVENETDISGPYFIDEDRSLAVEFSDPVAFSQLTIVSGLISSNRDPFLILAVFSMPVK
;
A
#
# COMPACT_ATOMS: atom_id res chain seq x y z
N MET A 1 19.74 10.47 18.38
CA MET A 1 18.45 10.35 17.69
C MET A 1 18.62 10.66 16.22
N ASN A 2 18.89 9.61 15.45
CA ASN A 2 18.97 9.68 14.01
C ASN A 2 17.55 9.79 13.42
N VAL A 3 17.37 10.66 12.42
CA VAL A 3 16.10 10.85 11.71
C VAL A 3 16.22 10.20 10.33
N TYR A 4 15.35 9.24 10.06
CA TYR A 4 15.29 8.48 8.82
C TYR A 4 14.20 9.01 7.90
N ARG A 5 14.47 9.05 6.59
CA ARG A 5 13.50 9.42 5.56
C ARG A 5 12.69 8.18 5.18
N VAL A 6 11.44 8.13 5.63
CA VAL A 6 10.53 7.01 5.37
C VAL A 6 9.58 7.39 4.24
N ARG A 7 9.78 6.80 3.06
CA ARG A 7 8.90 7.05 1.91
C ARG A 7 7.79 6.04 1.84
N PHE A 8 6.56 6.51 1.58
CA PHE A 8 5.40 5.63 1.59
C PHE A 8 4.39 5.90 0.47
N ALA A 9 3.63 4.86 0.13
CA ALA A 9 2.42 4.97 -0.68
C ALA A 9 1.18 4.66 0.18
N PRO A 10 0.04 5.35 0.01
CA PRO A 10 -1.17 5.07 0.76
C PRO A 10 -1.70 3.66 0.48
N TRP A 11 -1.96 2.89 1.55
CA TRP A 11 -2.51 1.54 1.46
C TRP A 11 -3.30 1.18 2.72
N ILE A 12 -4.53 1.65 2.82
CA ILE A 12 -5.38 1.42 4.00
C ILE A 12 -5.77 -0.07 4.08
N PRO A 13 -5.68 -0.72 5.26
CA PRO A 13 -5.42 -0.16 6.59
C PRO A 13 -3.94 -0.18 7.04
N PHE A 14 -3.01 -0.58 6.18
CA PHE A 14 -1.60 -0.74 6.53
C PHE A 14 -0.85 0.59 6.64
N VAL A 15 -1.09 1.49 5.69
CA VAL A 15 -0.49 2.82 5.62
C VAL A 15 -1.58 3.85 5.36
N ASP A 16 -1.94 4.59 6.40
CA ASP A 16 -2.94 5.66 6.34
C ASP A 16 -2.26 7.03 6.46
N PRO A 17 -2.17 7.85 5.40
CA PRO A 17 -1.60 9.19 5.50
C PRO A 17 -2.51 10.14 6.27
N ILE A 18 -2.04 10.67 7.39
CA ILE A 18 -2.74 11.66 8.20
C ILE A 18 -2.05 13.00 8.03
N LEU A 19 -2.74 14.00 7.47
CA LEU A 19 -2.21 15.36 7.39
C LEU A 19 -2.29 16.03 8.77
N GLY A 20 -1.14 16.38 9.34
CA GLY A 20 -1.04 17.09 10.61
C GLY A 20 -1.28 18.60 10.48
N GLU A 21 -1.46 19.26 11.63
CA GLU A 21 -1.56 20.73 11.70
C GLU A 21 -0.29 21.45 11.22
N ASP A 22 0.84 20.74 11.18
CA ASP A 22 2.14 21.19 10.70
C ASP A 22 2.28 21.14 9.17
N ASN A 23 1.19 20.86 8.43
CA ASN A 23 1.19 20.61 6.98
C ASN A 23 2.13 19.48 6.55
N LYS A 24 2.49 18.57 7.45
CA LYS A 24 3.24 17.36 7.13
C LYS A 24 2.35 16.14 7.19
N PHE A 25 2.71 15.12 6.41
CA PHE A 25 2.08 13.82 6.53
C PHE A 25 2.70 13.06 7.70
N HIS A 26 1.83 12.49 8.52
CA HIS A 26 2.14 11.52 9.57
C HIS A 26 1.59 10.17 9.17
N LEU A 27 2.27 9.10 9.57
CA LEU A 27 1.81 7.74 9.31
C LEU A 27 0.73 7.34 10.32
N GLY A 28 -0.34 6.76 9.80
CA GLY A 28 -1.36 5.99 10.51
C GLY A 28 -1.41 4.53 10.04
N GLY A 29 -2.30 3.75 10.64
CA GLY A 29 -2.42 2.32 10.35
C GLY A 29 -1.28 1.48 10.95
N VAL A 30 -1.13 0.26 10.43
CA VAL A 30 -0.15 -0.72 10.93
C VAL A 30 1.29 -0.19 10.90
N ALA A 31 1.66 0.56 9.86
CA ALA A 31 3.02 1.09 9.72
C ALA A 31 3.39 2.06 10.85
N LYS A 32 2.43 2.86 11.34
CA LYS A 32 2.65 3.71 12.52
C LYS A 32 3.05 2.88 13.73
N ASP A 33 2.29 1.83 14.02
CA ASP A 33 2.51 1.02 15.22
C ASP A 33 3.87 0.31 15.17
N VAL A 34 4.29 -0.15 13.98
CA VAL A 34 5.61 -0.74 13.76
C VAL A 34 6.72 0.29 14.02
N TYR A 35 6.64 1.47 13.40
CA TYR A 35 7.67 2.49 13.53
C TYR A 35 7.74 3.10 14.93
N GLU A 36 6.61 3.34 15.59
CA GLU A 36 6.57 3.75 16.99
C GLU A 36 7.15 2.67 17.91
N GLY A 37 6.89 1.39 17.62
CA GLY A 37 7.56 0.26 18.30
C GLY A 37 9.08 0.31 18.15
N MET A 38 9.59 0.60 16.95
CA MET A 38 11.03 0.78 16.71
C MET A 38 11.62 1.90 17.57
N LYS A 39 10.93 3.05 17.72
CA LYS A 39 11.39 4.15 18.59
C LYS A 39 11.63 3.74 20.04
N VAL A 40 10.92 2.73 20.53
CA VAL A 40 11.07 2.22 21.91
C VAL A 40 12.35 1.40 22.08
N PHE A 41 12.73 0.62 21.07
CA PHE A 41 13.83 -0.35 21.18
C PHE A 41 15.15 0.12 20.55
N MET A 42 15.14 1.18 19.75
CA MET A 42 16.32 1.71 19.06
C MET A 42 16.30 3.23 18.96
N ASP A 43 17.47 3.84 18.70
CA ASP A 43 17.62 5.29 18.45
C ASP A 43 17.07 5.66 17.06
N PHE A 44 15.76 5.52 16.91
CA PHE A 44 15.02 5.67 15.67
C PHE A 44 14.06 6.86 15.78
N ASN A 45 14.06 7.70 14.77
CA ASN A 45 13.02 8.68 14.51
C ASN A 45 12.87 8.84 12.99
N TYR A 46 11.76 9.39 12.50
CA TYR A 46 11.55 9.45 11.06
C TYR A 46 10.74 10.66 10.60
N ASP A 47 11.00 11.06 9.35
CA ASP A 47 10.14 11.96 8.57
C ASP A 47 9.41 11.13 7.53
N ALA A 48 8.08 11.20 7.53
CA ALA A 48 7.24 10.50 6.56
C ALA A 48 7.12 11.33 5.28
N VAL A 49 7.54 10.74 4.17
CA VAL A 49 7.56 11.38 2.85
C VAL A 49 6.57 10.63 1.94
N PRO A 50 5.44 11.23 1.55
CA PRO A 50 4.53 10.58 0.62
C PRO A 50 5.19 10.45 -0.75
N GLN A 51 4.92 9.34 -1.44
CA GLN A 51 5.33 9.20 -2.82
C GLN A 51 4.39 10.00 -3.73
N SER A 52 4.95 10.95 -4.47
CA SER A 52 4.16 11.90 -5.28
C SER A 52 3.57 11.29 -6.54
N ASP A 53 4.27 10.35 -7.17
CA ASP A 53 3.85 9.72 -8.44
C ASP A 53 3.02 8.43 -8.23
N ASN A 54 2.85 7.97 -6.98
CA ASN A 54 2.25 6.69 -6.62
C ASN A 54 2.90 5.45 -7.29
N ILE A 55 4.16 5.57 -7.72
CA ILE A 55 4.92 4.47 -8.32
C ILE A 55 5.75 3.80 -7.23
N TYR A 56 5.48 2.52 -6.97
CA TYR A 56 6.23 1.71 -6.01
C TYR A 56 7.66 1.46 -6.50
N GLY A 57 7.83 1.23 -7.80
CA GLY A 57 9.12 1.05 -8.43
C GLY A 57 9.15 -0.17 -9.34
N ALA A 58 9.61 0.08 -10.56
CA ALA A 58 9.84 -0.89 -11.62
C ALA A 58 11.08 -0.46 -12.41
N LYS A 59 11.67 -1.42 -13.11
CA LYS A 59 12.81 -1.14 -13.98
C LYS A 59 12.30 -0.65 -15.34
N VAL A 60 12.54 0.63 -15.64
CA VAL A 60 12.17 1.26 -16.91
C VAL A 60 13.44 1.70 -17.62
N ASN A 61 13.66 1.17 -18.82
CA ASN A 61 14.87 1.46 -19.62
C ASN A 61 16.19 1.21 -18.86
N GLY A 62 16.21 0.20 -17.99
CA GLY A 62 17.40 -0.17 -17.21
C GLY A 62 17.54 0.53 -15.86
N THR A 63 16.76 1.56 -15.58
CA THR A 63 16.82 2.34 -14.33
C THR A 63 15.58 2.07 -13.46
N TRP A 64 15.76 2.11 -12.14
CA TRP A 64 14.65 2.02 -11.20
C TRP A 64 13.93 3.36 -11.06
N ASN A 65 12.61 3.35 -11.12
CA ASN A 65 11.78 4.52 -10.86
C ASN A 65 11.07 4.41 -9.50
N GLY A 66 10.27 5.43 -9.17
CA GLY A 66 9.37 5.40 -8.02
C GLY A 66 10.09 5.30 -6.68
N MET A 67 9.45 4.66 -5.71
CA MET A 67 10.00 4.51 -4.36
C MET A 67 11.30 3.68 -4.34
N ILE A 68 11.38 2.58 -5.10
CA ILE A 68 12.64 1.81 -5.24
C ILE A 68 13.75 2.67 -5.85
N GLY A 69 13.46 3.43 -6.91
CA GLY A 69 14.42 4.35 -7.52
C GLY A 69 14.98 5.35 -6.49
N SER A 70 14.10 5.94 -5.66
CA SER A 70 14.52 6.87 -4.61
C SER A 70 15.41 6.23 -3.54
N MET A 71 15.27 4.93 -3.27
CA MET A 71 16.20 4.21 -2.37
C MET A 71 17.55 3.95 -3.04
N VAL A 72 17.55 3.53 -4.30
CA VAL A 72 18.78 3.32 -5.09
C VAL A 72 19.59 4.62 -5.21
N GLU A 73 18.92 5.77 -5.30
CA GLU A 73 19.53 7.09 -5.37
C GLU A 73 19.89 7.68 -3.99
N ASN A 74 19.68 6.94 -2.89
CA ASN A 74 19.91 7.38 -1.50
C ASN A 74 19.09 8.62 -1.08
N GLU A 75 17.95 8.88 -1.73
CA GLU A 75 17.00 9.92 -1.35
C GLU A 75 16.06 9.48 -0.21
N THR A 76 15.95 8.17 -0.03
CA THR A 76 15.05 7.52 0.93
C THR A 76 15.83 6.45 1.70
N ASP A 77 15.66 6.40 3.02
CA ASP A 77 16.38 5.43 3.87
C ASP A 77 15.56 4.15 4.08
N ILE A 78 14.24 4.27 4.21
CA ILE A 78 13.30 3.15 4.35
C ILE A 78 12.09 3.45 3.47
N SER A 79 11.55 2.44 2.79
CA SER A 79 10.29 2.61 2.06
C SER A 79 9.38 1.41 2.15
N GLY A 80 8.08 1.66 1.94
CA GLY A 80 7.06 0.62 1.96
C GLY A 80 5.65 1.22 1.84
N PRO A 81 4.62 0.39 1.65
CA PRO A 81 4.64 -1.07 1.74
C PRO A 81 5.08 -1.72 0.41
N TYR A 82 5.53 -2.98 0.45
CA TYR A 82 5.88 -3.75 -0.75
C TYR A 82 5.36 -5.19 -0.68
N PHE A 83 5.03 -5.74 -1.83
CA PHE A 83 5.21 -7.17 -2.05
C PHE A 83 6.68 -7.41 -2.36
N ILE A 84 7.28 -8.38 -1.68
CA ILE A 84 8.64 -8.83 -1.94
C ILE A 84 8.65 -9.58 -3.26
N ASP A 85 9.52 -9.18 -4.17
CA ASP A 85 9.74 -9.83 -5.46
C ASP A 85 11.25 -9.90 -5.78
N GLU A 86 11.60 -10.81 -6.69
CA GLU A 86 12.99 -11.08 -7.07
C GLU A 86 13.66 -9.85 -7.67
N ASP A 87 13.01 -9.19 -8.63
CA ASP A 87 13.60 -8.04 -9.33
C ASP A 87 13.97 -6.92 -8.36
N ARG A 88 13.08 -6.56 -7.42
CA ARG A 88 13.35 -5.52 -6.41
C ARG A 88 14.41 -5.97 -5.41
N SER A 89 14.47 -7.25 -5.07
CA SER A 89 15.49 -7.79 -4.14
C SER A 89 16.92 -7.65 -4.69
N LEU A 90 17.08 -7.52 -6.01
CA LEU A 90 18.38 -7.23 -6.63
C LEU A 90 18.81 -5.76 -6.49
N ALA A 91 17.88 -4.87 -6.13
CA ALA A 91 18.11 -3.43 -6.04
C ALA A 91 18.18 -2.92 -4.59
N VAL A 92 17.42 -3.57 -3.70
CA VAL A 92 17.23 -3.13 -2.32
C VAL A 92 17.16 -4.34 -1.39
N GLU A 93 17.51 -4.14 -0.11
CA GLU A 93 17.38 -5.16 0.91
C GLU A 93 16.00 -5.08 1.58
N PHE A 94 15.32 -6.22 1.73
CA PHE A 94 14.05 -6.31 2.44
C PHE A 94 14.26 -6.77 3.88
N SER A 95 13.47 -6.21 4.80
CA SER A 95 13.30 -6.79 6.12
C SER A 95 12.48 -8.08 6.07
N ASP A 96 12.38 -8.75 7.21
CA ASP A 96 11.36 -9.77 7.41
C ASP A 96 9.95 -9.19 7.14
N PRO A 97 9.03 -9.97 6.54
CA PRO A 97 7.68 -9.52 6.25
C PRO A 97 6.91 -9.17 7.52
N VAL A 98 6.33 -7.97 7.57
CA VAL A 98 5.42 -7.55 8.65
C VAL A 98 4.04 -8.20 8.53
N ALA A 99 3.62 -8.53 7.30
CA ALA A 99 2.34 -9.16 7.00
C ALA A 99 2.41 -10.03 5.74
N PHE A 100 1.50 -10.99 5.64
CA PHE A 100 1.31 -11.82 4.46
C PHE A 100 -0.03 -11.50 3.79
N SER A 101 -0.05 -11.47 2.47
CA SER A 101 -1.25 -11.23 1.67
C SER A 101 -1.23 -12.09 0.41
N GLN A 102 -2.41 -12.35 -0.14
CA GLN A 102 -2.60 -13.13 -1.35
C GLN A 102 -3.50 -12.36 -2.32
N LEU A 103 -3.18 -12.42 -3.61
CA LEU A 103 -4.05 -11.88 -4.65
C LEU A 103 -5.40 -12.61 -4.63
N THR A 104 -6.48 -11.84 -4.59
CA THR A 104 -7.85 -12.35 -4.58
C THR A 104 -8.72 -11.55 -5.53
N ILE A 105 -9.86 -12.11 -5.92
CA ILE A 105 -10.86 -11.44 -6.76
C ILE A 105 -11.90 -10.83 -5.84
N VAL A 106 -12.07 -9.52 -5.93
CA VAL A 106 -13.16 -8.81 -5.27
C VAL A 106 -14.30 -8.66 -6.28
N SER A 107 -15.45 -9.24 -5.97
CA SER A 107 -16.69 -9.04 -6.72
C SER A 107 -17.73 -8.33 -5.84
N GLY A 108 -18.66 -7.64 -6.48
CA GLY A 108 -19.79 -7.04 -5.76
C GLY A 108 -20.66 -8.11 -5.11
N LEU A 109 -21.31 -7.75 -4.00
CA LEU A 109 -22.32 -8.60 -3.38
C LEU A 109 -23.45 -8.82 -4.40
N ILE A 110 -23.62 -10.07 -4.83
CA ILE A 110 -24.79 -10.45 -5.62
C ILE A 110 -25.96 -10.47 -4.64
N SER A 111 -26.96 -9.60 -4.87
CA SER A 111 -28.18 -9.64 -4.08
C SER A 111 -28.80 -11.03 -4.17
N SER A 112 -29.18 -11.59 -3.02
CA SER A 112 -29.94 -12.84 -2.95
C SER A 112 -31.35 -12.69 -3.50
N ASN A 113 -31.79 -11.45 -3.75
CA ASN A 113 -33.10 -11.10 -4.31
C ASN A 113 -33.16 -11.34 -5.83
N ARG A 114 -32.78 -12.54 -6.27
CA ARG A 114 -33.12 -13.03 -7.60
C ARG A 114 -34.47 -13.69 -7.47
N ASP A 115 -35.50 -13.04 -8.01
CA ASP A 115 -36.80 -13.69 -8.19
C ASP A 115 -36.56 -15.01 -8.94
N PRO A 116 -36.88 -16.19 -8.36
CA PRO A 116 -36.72 -17.47 -9.05
C PRO A 116 -37.52 -17.52 -10.36
N PHE A 117 -38.48 -16.61 -10.52
CA PHE A 117 -39.29 -16.43 -11.72
C PHE A 117 -38.77 -15.32 -12.66
N LEU A 118 -37.54 -14.82 -12.49
CA LEU A 118 -36.89 -13.92 -13.48
C LEU A 118 -36.92 -14.49 -14.90
N ILE A 119 -36.85 -15.82 -15.05
CA ILE A 119 -37.01 -16.49 -16.33
C ILE A 119 -38.43 -16.37 -16.90
N LEU A 120 -39.45 -16.25 -16.04
CA LEU A 120 -40.85 -16.03 -16.41
C LEU A 120 -41.16 -14.57 -16.75
N ALA A 121 -40.35 -13.62 -16.28
CA ALA A 121 -40.49 -12.20 -16.64
C ALA A 121 -40.30 -11.97 -18.16
N VAL A 122 -39.50 -12.80 -18.83
CA VAL A 122 -39.34 -12.78 -20.30
C VAL A 122 -40.63 -13.23 -21.01
N PHE A 123 -41.44 -14.05 -20.35
CA PHE A 123 -42.67 -14.61 -20.89
C PHE A 123 -43.92 -13.84 -20.43
N SER A 124 -43.81 -12.54 -20.08
CA SER A 124 -44.97 -11.74 -19.62
C SER A 124 -46.18 -11.98 -20.54
N MET A 125 -47.10 -12.83 -20.11
CA MET A 125 -48.26 -13.19 -20.92
C MET A 125 -49.23 -12.02 -20.83
N PRO A 126 -49.78 -11.54 -21.96
CA PRO A 126 -50.85 -10.56 -21.90
C PRO A 126 -52.03 -11.23 -21.21
N VAL A 127 -52.34 -10.77 -20.00
CA VAL A 127 -53.56 -11.16 -19.30
C VAL A 127 -54.72 -10.58 -20.10
N LYS A 128 -55.55 -11.44 -20.67
CA LYS A 128 -56.82 -11.08 -21.31
C LYS A 128 -57.88 -10.80 -20.25
#